data_AF-A0A955QL33-F1
#
_entry.id   AF-A0A955QL33-F1
#
_cell.length_a   1.000
_cell.length_b   1.000
_cell.length_c   1.000
_cell.angle_alpha   90.00
_cell.angle_beta   90.00
_cell.angle_gamma   90.00
#
_symmetry.space_group_name_H-M   'P 1'
#
loop_
_entity.id
_entity.type
_entity.pdbx_description
1 polymer ?
#
loop_
_entity_poly.entity_id
_entity_poly.type
_entity_poly.pdbx_seq_one_letter_code
_entity_poly.pdbx_strand_id
1 'polypeptide(L)'
;MRAYWTVILLSLMIHASMGTVDSASAPPKISVETPIYFSAADGSEMLLTPHVYSVQSRDPFLEVRPVGADRKETILLNATIGTHQESVGSTTAFLTTGDEENSYHLVLLKPEGTAYEAIGTTTSLRSRGTTTRLTPIRVQSLLQNLKSQTVPLNRPPLF
;
A
#
# COMPACT_ATOMS: atom_id res chain seq x y z
N MET A 1 36.32 -33.70 -54.05
CA MET A 1 35.55 -32.45 -54.03
C MET A 1 34.33 -32.64 -53.14
N ARG A 2 34.21 -31.81 -52.08
CA ARG A 2 33.01 -31.45 -51.28
C ARG A 2 32.28 -32.61 -50.54
N ALA A 3 32.40 -32.80 -49.21
CA ALA A 3 32.09 -31.97 -48.01
C ALA A 3 30.66 -32.17 -47.45
N TYR A 4 30.58 -32.06 -46.10
CA TYR A 4 29.40 -31.97 -45.20
C TYR A 4 28.80 -33.33 -44.79
N TRP A 5 28.99 -33.88 -43.58
CA TRP A 5 28.92 -33.35 -42.20
C TRP A 5 27.55 -32.75 -41.87
N THR A 6 26.69 -33.54 -41.22
CA THR A 6 25.60 -33.02 -40.37
C THR A 6 25.18 -34.09 -39.37
N VAL A 7 25.77 -34.00 -38.19
CA VAL A 7 25.21 -34.54 -36.95
C VAL A 7 24.12 -33.55 -36.53
N ILE A 8 22.86 -34.00 -36.47
CA ILE A 8 21.79 -33.22 -35.81
C ILE A 8 21.23 -34.10 -34.70
N LEU A 9 21.81 -33.92 -33.51
CA LEU A 9 21.23 -34.31 -32.23
C LEU A 9 20.03 -33.41 -31.98
N LEU A 10 18.82 -33.94 -32.16
CA LEU A 10 17.59 -33.26 -31.80
C LEU A 10 17.44 -33.32 -30.27
N SER A 11 18.03 -32.34 -29.58
CA SER A 11 17.89 -32.16 -28.14
C SER A 11 16.48 -31.66 -27.82
N LEU A 12 15.68 -32.53 -27.22
CA LEU A 12 14.33 -32.25 -26.76
C LEU A 12 14.41 -31.39 -25.48
N MET A 13 14.38 -30.06 -25.63
CA MET A 13 14.27 -29.10 -24.53
C MET A 13 12.86 -29.14 -23.93
N ILE A 14 12.69 -29.93 -22.87
CA ILE A 14 11.48 -29.92 -22.04
C ILE A 14 11.51 -28.64 -21.18
N HIS A 15 10.85 -27.57 -21.65
CA HIS A 15 10.57 -26.40 -20.83
C HIS A 15 9.46 -26.74 -19.83
N ALA A 16 9.84 -27.11 -18.62
CA ALA A 16 8.93 -27.14 -17.48
C ALA A 16 8.53 -25.70 -17.15
N SER A 17 7.36 -25.29 -17.62
CA SER A 17 6.69 -24.08 -17.15
C SER A 17 6.13 -24.38 -15.76
N MET A 18 6.91 -24.09 -14.72
CA MET A 18 6.38 -23.99 -13.36
C MET A 18 5.48 -22.76 -13.31
N GLY A 19 4.17 -23.00 -13.46
CA GLY A 19 3.16 -22.00 -13.15
C GLY A 19 3.27 -21.64 -11.67
N THR A 20 3.55 -20.37 -11.39
CA THR A 20 3.42 -19.81 -10.05
C THR A 20 1.95 -19.92 -9.67
N VAL A 21 1.64 -20.82 -8.74
CA VAL A 21 0.36 -20.86 -8.06
C VAL A 21 0.23 -19.56 -7.28
N ASP A 22 -0.52 -18.62 -7.85
CA ASP A 22 -0.94 -17.39 -7.19
C ASP A 22 -1.83 -17.80 -6.02
N SER A 23 -1.20 -18.03 -4.87
CA SER A 23 -1.92 -18.39 -3.65
C SER A 23 -2.71 -17.17 -3.25
N ALA A 24 -4.00 -17.18 -3.56
CA ALA A 24 -4.95 -16.14 -3.20
C ALA A 24 -5.05 -16.05 -1.66
N SER A 25 -4.07 -15.36 -1.06
CA SER A 25 -4.00 -15.07 0.35
C SER A 25 -5.17 -14.15 0.71
N ALA A 26 -5.69 -14.31 1.92
CA ALA A 26 -6.75 -13.43 2.42
C ALA A 26 -6.28 -11.96 2.34
N PRO A 27 -7.15 -11.02 1.92
CA PRO A 27 -6.76 -9.63 1.80
C PRO A 27 -6.31 -9.07 3.16
N PRO A 28 -5.24 -8.26 3.19
CA PRO A 28 -4.79 -7.62 4.42
C PRO A 28 -5.87 -6.69 4.96
N LYS A 29 -5.85 -6.49 6.28
CA LYS A 29 -6.85 -5.70 7.00
C LYS A 29 -6.21 -4.49 7.66
N ILE A 30 -6.95 -3.39 7.72
CA ILE A 30 -6.60 -2.19 8.48
C ILE A 30 -7.70 -1.87 9.49
N SER A 31 -7.34 -1.18 10.57
CA SER A 31 -8.29 -0.62 11.53
C SER A 31 -8.37 0.89 11.31
N VAL A 32 -9.58 1.41 11.13
CA VAL A 32 -9.87 2.84 11.11
C VAL A 32 -10.51 3.16 12.45
N GLU A 33 -9.90 4.03 13.25
CA GLU A 33 -10.38 4.37 14.60
C GLU A 33 -11.15 5.69 14.64
N THR A 34 -10.87 6.58 13.70
CA THR A 34 -11.53 7.88 13.55
C THR A 34 -12.01 8.05 12.10
N PRO A 35 -13.05 8.85 11.85
CA PRO A 35 -13.51 9.10 10.50
C PRO A 35 -12.44 9.79 9.65
N ILE A 36 -12.11 9.22 8.49
CA ILE A 36 -11.12 9.77 7.56
C ILE A 36 -11.76 9.92 6.17
N TYR A 37 -11.62 11.12 5.60
CA TYR A 37 -12.02 11.42 4.25
C TYR A 37 -10.91 11.08 3.27
N PHE A 38 -11.26 10.36 2.20
CA PHE A 38 -10.38 10.01 1.09
C PHE A 38 -10.98 10.50 -0.23
N SER A 39 -10.15 10.57 -1.26
CA SER A 39 -10.64 10.77 -2.63
C SER A 39 -11.09 9.43 -3.22
N ALA A 40 -12.32 9.35 -3.72
CA ALA A 40 -12.84 8.19 -4.44
C ALA A 40 -12.35 8.17 -5.90
N ALA A 41 -12.55 7.03 -6.58
CA ALA A 41 -12.16 6.84 -7.98
C ALA A 41 -12.84 7.82 -8.96
N ASP A 42 -14.02 8.35 -8.62
CA ASP A 42 -14.74 9.36 -9.41
C ASP A 42 -14.34 10.80 -9.04
N GLY A 43 -13.37 10.98 -8.15
CA GLY A 43 -12.93 12.27 -7.64
C GLY A 43 -13.83 12.86 -6.56
N SER A 44 -14.91 12.18 -6.16
CA SER A 44 -15.72 12.58 -5.01
C SER A 44 -15.01 12.31 -3.70
N GLU A 45 -15.51 12.90 -2.61
CA GLU A 45 -15.01 12.66 -1.27
C GLU A 45 -15.75 11.47 -0.65
N MET A 46 -15.00 10.50 -0.13
CA MET A 46 -15.50 9.30 0.53
C MET A 46 -15.08 9.29 1.99
N LEU A 47 -16.03 9.04 2.88
CA LEU A 47 -15.78 8.94 4.32
C LEU A 47 -15.63 7.47 4.71
N LEU A 48 -14.46 7.09 5.24
CA LEU A 48 -14.29 5.85 5.97
C LEU A 48 -14.59 6.08 7.45
N THR A 49 -15.66 5.47 7.95
CA THR A 49 -16.02 5.51 9.37
C THR A 49 -15.22 4.50 10.18
N PRO A 50 -15.15 4.65 11.52
CA PRO A 50 -14.44 3.70 12.37
C PRO A 50 -14.93 2.26 12.17
N HIS A 51 -14.06 1.40 11.65
CA HIS A 51 -14.32 -0.02 11.35
C HIS A 51 -13.03 -0.74 10.95
N VAL A 52 -13.08 -2.07 10.85
CA VAL A 52 -11.99 -2.86 10.24
C VAL A 52 -12.28 -3.08 8.76
N TYR A 53 -11.34 -2.76 7.89
CA TYR A 53 -11.50 -2.89 6.45
C TYR A 53 -10.50 -3.88 5.86
N SER A 54 -10.93 -4.69 4.88
CA SER A 54 -10.03 -5.41 4.00
C SER A 54 -9.61 -4.53 2.83
N VAL A 55 -8.35 -4.57 2.46
CA VAL A 55 -7.76 -3.71 1.40
C VAL A 55 -7.18 -4.58 0.30
N GLN A 56 -7.48 -4.25 -0.95
CA GLN A 56 -6.95 -4.89 -2.15
C GLN A 56 -6.57 -3.83 -3.18
N SER A 57 -5.68 -4.19 -4.11
CA SER A 57 -5.45 -3.37 -5.30
C SER A 57 -6.50 -3.71 -6.35
N ARG A 58 -7.04 -2.67 -7.00
CA ARG A 58 -7.82 -2.76 -8.23
C ARG A 58 -7.33 -1.66 -9.16
N ASP A 59 -6.28 -1.97 -9.92
CA ASP A 59 -5.52 -1.00 -10.70
C ASP A 59 -6.41 0.01 -11.48
N PRO A 60 -6.17 1.33 -11.35
CA PRO A 60 -5.15 2.02 -10.54
C PRO A 60 -5.58 2.37 -9.10
N PHE A 61 -6.69 1.81 -8.62
CA PHE A 61 -7.34 2.17 -7.36
C PHE A 61 -7.02 1.22 -6.20
N LEU A 62 -7.31 1.69 -4.99
CA LEU A 62 -7.44 0.83 -3.82
C LEU A 62 -8.90 0.43 -3.62
N GLU A 63 -9.14 -0.88 -3.53
CA GLU A 63 -10.44 -1.43 -3.17
C GLU A 63 -10.48 -1.69 -1.67
N VAL A 64 -11.39 -1.01 -0.98
CA VAL A 64 -11.58 -1.08 0.47
C VAL A 64 -12.97 -1.63 0.75
N ARG A 65 -13.07 -2.62 1.63
CA ARG A 65 -14.37 -3.20 2.04
C ARG A 65 -14.45 -3.35 3.54
N PRO A 66 -15.56 -2.93 4.19
CA PRO A 66 -15.77 -3.22 5.60
C PRO A 66 -15.76 -4.75 5.83
N VAL A 67 -15.03 -5.22 6.84
CA VAL A 67 -15.05 -6.63 7.21
C VAL A 67 -16.43 -6.97 7.78
N GLY A 68 -17.03 -8.03 7.25
CA GLY A 68 -18.37 -8.48 7.64
C GLY A 68 -19.51 -7.84 6.83
N ALA A 69 -19.21 -6.92 5.91
CA ALA A 69 -20.19 -6.36 4.99
C ALA A 69 -20.39 -7.22 3.74
N ASP A 70 -21.52 -7.03 3.07
CA ASP A 70 -21.78 -7.60 1.76
C ASP A 70 -20.84 -7.01 0.70
N ARG A 71 -20.58 -7.75 -0.38
CA ARG A 71 -19.73 -7.32 -1.52
C ARG A 71 -20.20 -6.03 -2.21
N LYS A 72 -21.39 -5.52 -1.88
CA LYS A 72 -21.93 -4.27 -2.42
C LYS A 72 -21.35 -3.03 -1.74
N GLU A 73 -20.78 -3.16 -0.55
CA GLU A 73 -20.13 -2.07 0.19
C GLU A 73 -18.64 -1.92 -0.18
N THR A 74 -18.35 -2.08 -1.47
CA THR A 74 -17.02 -1.88 -2.00
C THR A 74 -16.77 -0.40 -2.27
N ILE A 75 -15.69 0.12 -1.71
CA ILE A 75 -15.23 1.48 -1.88
C ILE A 75 -13.98 1.47 -2.74
N LEU A 76 -13.97 2.28 -3.80
CA LEU A 76 -12.78 2.49 -4.64
C LEU A 76 -12.15 3.84 -4.31
N LEU A 77 -10.96 3.81 -3.74
CA LEU A 77 -10.17 4.98 -3.40
C LEU A 77 -9.16 5.27 -4.49
N ASN A 78 -9.00 6.56 -4.81
CA ASN A 78 -7.94 7.01 -5.67
C ASN A 78 -6.59 6.77 -4.97
N ALA A 79 -5.66 6.15 -5.69
CA ALA A 79 -4.36 5.77 -5.17
C ALA A 79 -3.25 6.16 -6.13
N THR A 80 -2.10 6.55 -5.57
CA THR A 80 -0.86 6.72 -6.30
C THR A 80 -0.12 5.38 -6.31
N ILE A 81 0.35 4.97 -7.49
CA ILE A 81 1.16 3.76 -7.64
C ILE A 81 2.63 4.14 -7.53
N GLY A 82 3.34 3.44 -6.66
CA GLY A 82 4.78 3.59 -6.45
C GLY A 82 5.47 2.24 -6.39
N THR A 83 6.76 2.28 -6.04
CA THR A 83 7.58 1.09 -5.85
C THR A 83 8.24 1.11 -4.49
N HIS A 84 8.49 -0.06 -3.91
CA HIS A 84 9.13 -0.23 -2.62
C HIS A 84 10.23 -1.30 -2.70
N GLN A 85 11.25 -1.23 -1.85
CA GLN A 85 12.42 -2.14 -1.85
C GLN A 85 12.40 -3.14 -0.69
N GLU A 86 11.45 -2.96 0.22
CA GLU A 86 11.25 -3.78 1.41
C GLU A 86 10.81 -5.18 1.01
N SER A 87 11.45 -6.18 1.60
CA SER A 87 11.04 -7.58 1.42
C SER A 87 9.79 -7.84 2.24
N VAL A 88 8.64 -7.93 1.58
CA VAL A 88 7.36 -8.33 2.19
C VAL A 88 7.00 -9.73 1.68
N GLY A 89 6.80 -10.67 2.62
CA GLY A 89 6.49 -12.07 2.27
C GLY A 89 5.06 -12.28 1.76
N SER A 90 4.18 -11.28 1.92
CA SER A 90 2.81 -11.29 1.43
C SER A 90 2.29 -9.86 1.29
N THR A 91 1.19 -9.68 0.54
CA THR A 91 0.55 -8.37 0.42
C THR A 91 0.14 -7.84 1.78
N THR A 92 0.62 -6.65 2.13
CA THR A 92 0.48 -6.05 3.47
C THR A 92 -0.14 -4.67 3.33
N ALA A 93 -1.10 -4.34 4.19
CA ALA A 93 -1.71 -3.01 4.24
C ALA A 93 -1.52 -2.37 5.61
N PHE A 94 -1.38 -1.05 5.63
CA PHE A 94 -1.32 -0.26 6.86
C PHE A 94 -1.95 1.11 6.66
N LEU A 95 -2.48 1.64 7.76
CA LEU A 95 -2.96 3.01 7.88
C LEU A 95 -2.04 3.72 8.87
N THR A 96 -1.43 4.83 8.44
CA THR A 96 -0.52 5.62 9.27
C THR A 96 -0.82 7.11 9.14
N THR A 97 -0.43 7.90 10.13
CA THR A 97 -0.43 9.37 10.00
C THR A 97 0.61 9.79 8.96
N GLY A 98 0.28 10.83 8.19
CA GLY A 98 1.17 11.46 7.23
C GLY A 98 2.01 12.59 7.81
N ASP A 99 2.72 13.27 6.91
CA ASP A 99 3.59 14.41 7.26
C ASP A 99 2.80 15.68 7.54
N GLU A 100 1.63 15.84 6.93
CA GLU A 100 0.74 16.98 7.16
C GLU A 100 -0.14 16.74 8.39
N GLU A 101 -0.45 17.80 9.13
CA GLU A 101 -1.38 17.72 10.25
C GLU A 101 -2.74 17.18 9.78
N ASN A 102 -3.29 16.21 10.52
CA ASN A 102 -4.55 15.53 10.18
C ASN A 102 -4.53 14.70 8.90
N SER A 103 -3.36 14.45 8.29
CA SER A 103 -3.24 13.57 7.12
C SER A 103 -3.02 12.11 7.52
N TYR A 104 -3.54 11.20 6.69
CA TYR A 104 -3.44 9.77 6.85
C TYR A 104 -3.07 9.13 5.51
N HIS A 105 -2.21 8.12 5.56
CA HIS A 105 -1.77 7.35 4.41
C HIS A 105 -2.27 5.93 4.56
N LEU A 106 -3.11 5.50 3.62
CA LEU A 106 -3.47 4.11 3.45
C LEU A 106 -2.54 3.51 2.40
N VAL A 107 -1.69 2.59 2.82
CA VAL A 107 -0.68 1.99 1.96
C VAL A 107 -0.92 0.49 1.83
N LEU A 108 -0.79 -0.02 0.60
CA LEU A 108 -0.78 -1.44 0.28
C LEU A 108 0.54 -1.78 -0.41
N LEU A 109 1.34 -2.63 0.21
CA LEU A 109 2.59 -3.15 -0.33
C LEU A 109 2.38 -4.55 -0.89
N LYS A 110 2.90 -4.82 -2.09
CA LYS A 110 2.83 -6.13 -2.73
C LYS A 110 4.22 -6.78 -2.81
N PRO A 111 4.35 -8.11 -2.67
CA PRO A 111 5.64 -8.81 -2.66
C PRO A 111 6.56 -8.52 -3.86
N GLU A 112 5.98 -8.18 -5.01
CA GLU A 112 6.69 -7.81 -6.22
C GLU A 112 7.31 -6.39 -6.20
N GLY A 113 7.21 -5.67 -5.08
CA GLY A 113 7.78 -4.33 -4.92
C GLY A 113 6.87 -3.20 -5.42
N THR A 114 5.59 -3.48 -5.69
CA THR A 114 4.60 -2.46 -6.06
C THR A 114 3.88 -1.94 -4.81
N ALA A 115 3.70 -0.63 -4.72
CA ALA A 115 2.97 0.03 -3.65
C ALA A 115 1.77 0.82 -4.20
N TYR A 116 0.66 0.81 -3.48
CA TYR A 116 -0.48 1.69 -3.70
C TYR A 116 -0.67 2.56 -2.47
N GLU A 117 -0.85 3.86 -2.66
CA GLU A 117 -1.01 4.83 -1.57
C GLU A 117 -2.23 5.73 -1.81
N ALA A 118 -3.18 5.72 -0.90
CA ALA A 118 -4.26 6.70 -0.85
C ALA A 118 -4.04 7.65 0.33
N ILE A 119 -4.17 8.95 0.08
CA ILE A 119 -4.03 9.99 1.10
C ILE A 119 -5.43 10.43 1.52
N GLY A 120 -5.64 10.47 2.84
CA GLY A 120 -6.87 10.93 3.46
C GLY A 120 -6.62 11.96 4.56
N THR A 121 -7.68 12.55 5.07
CA THR A 121 -7.65 13.59 6.11
C THR A 121 -8.83 13.45 7.06
N THR A 122 -8.65 13.76 8.35
CA THR A 122 -9.79 13.83 9.30
C THR A 122 -10.60 15.11 9.16
N THR A 123 -10.06 16.12 8.46
CA THR A 123 -10.78 17.33 8.05
C THR A 123 -11.33 17.15 6.64
N SER A 124 -12.60 17.49 6.39
CA SER A 124 -13.16 17.39 5.03
C SER A 124 -12.37 18.26 4.07
N LEU A 125 -12.01 17.71 2.90
CA LEU A 125 -11.32 18.39 1.81
C LEU A 125 -12.09 19.63 1.35
N ARG A 126 -13.42 19.67 1.54
CA ARG A 126 -14.26 20.81 1.16
C ARG A 126 -14.07 22.04 2.04
N SER A 127 -13.43 21.91 3.20
CA SER A 127 -13.25 23.01 4.15
C SER A 127 -12.08 23.94 3.81
N ARG A 128 -11.23 23.62 2.83
CA ARG A 128 -10.10 24.47 2.45
C ARG A 128 -10.12 24.75 0.95
N GLY A 129 -10.74 25.87 0.58
CA GLY A 129 -10.44 26.50 -0.70
C GLY A 129 -9.01 27.03 -0.70
N THR A 130 -8.00 26.17 -0.92
CA THR A 130 -6.69 26.59 -1.40
C THR A 130 -5.92 25.39 -1.96
N THR A 131 -5.54 25.49 -3.22
CA THR A 131 -4.75 24.54 -3.99
C THR A 131 -3.33 24.38 -3.40
N THR A 132 -2.99 23.22 -2.82
CA THR A 132 -1.60 22.87 -2.51
C THR A 132 -1.14 21.73 -3.42
N ARG A 133 -0.08 21.99 -4.18
CA ARG A 133 0.56 21.04 -5.11
C ARG A 133 1.40 20.01 -4.33
N LEU A 134 1.30 18.74 -4.73
CA LEU A 134 2.09 17.61 -4.25
C LEU A 134 3.58 17.77 -4.59
N THR A 135 4.48 17.48 -3.65
CA THR A 135 5.93 17.29 -3.92
C THR A 135 6.45 15.95 -3.37
N PRO A 136 7.50 15.36 -3.98
CA PRO A 136 7.85 13.94 -3.80
C PRO A 136 8.39 13.59 -2.42
N ILE A 137 7.84 12.50 -1.88
CA ILE A 137 8.03 11.89 -0.55
C ILE A 137 9.51 11.63 -0.20
N ARG A 138 9.90 11.98 1.02
CA ARG A 138 11.27 11.86 1.54
C ARG A 138 11.37 10.81 2.66
N VAL A 139 11.63 9.58 2.25
CA VAL A 139 11.81 8.38 3.10
C VAL A 139 12.90 8.53 4.19
N GLN A 140 13.84 9.48 4.05
CA GLN A 140 14.95 9.68 4.99
C GLN A 140 14.55 10.27 6.36
N SER A 141 13.46 11.04 6.44
CA SER A 141 13.00 11.64 7.70
C SER A 141 12.41 10.60 8.65
N LEU A 142 11.76 9.56 8.10
CA LEU A 142 11.12 8.50 8.87
C LEU A 142 12.13 7.62 9.63
N LEU A 143 13.30 7.36 9.04
CA LEU A 143 14.36 6.60 9.69
C LEU A 143 15.08 7.36 10.81
N GLN A 144 15.09 8.69 10.77
CA GLN A 144 15.69 9.49 11.84
C GLN A 144 14.79 9.57 13.07
N ASN A 145 13.46 9.65 12.90
CA ASN A 145 12.52 9.65 14.01
C ASN A 145 12.53 8.33 14.80
N LEU A 146 12.77 7.19 14.13
CA LEU A 146 12.91 5.91 14.81
C LEU A 146 14.14 5.82 15.73
N LYS A 147 15.25 6.48 15.39
CA LYS A 147 16.46 6.48 16.24
C LYS A 147 16.34 7.41 17.46
N SER A 148 15.53 8.47 17.37
CA SER A 148 15.36 9.45 18.44
C SER A 148 14.39 9.01 19.55
N GLN A 149 13.62 7.92 19.37
CA GLN A 149 12.65 7.44 20.37
C GLN A 149 13.26 6.56 21.48
N THR A 150 14.53 6.17 21.41
CA THR A 150 15.24 5.50 22.52
C THR A 150 15.95 6.52 23.41
N VAL A 151 15.20 7.26 24.24
CA VAL A 151 15.75 7.99 25.39
C VAL A 151 15.51 7.17 26.66
N PRO A 152 16.55 6.73 27.39
CA PRO A 152 16.40 5.87 28.57
C PRO A 152 15.74 6.63 29.73
N LEU A 153 14.77 5.97 30.35
CA LEU A 153 14.01 6.43 31.50
C LEU A 153 14.89 6.40 32.76
N ASN A 154 15.61 7.48 33.07
CA ASN A 154 16.24 7.62 34.39
C ASN A 154 16.24 9.08 34.86
N ARG A 155 15.28 9.42 35.72
CA ARG A 155 15.28 10.65 36.51
C ARG A 155 14.97 10.26 37.96
N PRO A 156 15.88 10.47 38.93
CA PRO A 156 15.56 10.21 40.34
C PRO A 156 14.59 11.27 40.88
N PRO A 157 13.78 10.95 41.89
CA PRO A 157 12.89 11.91 42.52
C PRO A 157 13.70 12.92 43.35
N LEU A 158 13.36 14.20 43.21
CA LEU A 158 13.79 15.25 44.12
C LEU A 158 12.91 15.19 45.37
N PHE A 159 13.46 14.72 46.49
CA PHE A 159 13.16 15.18 47.84
C PHE A 159 14.37 14.92 48.73
#